data_AF-A0A4Z0P5M7-F1
#
_entry.id   AF-A0A4Z0P5M7-F1
#
_cell.length_a   1.000
_cell.length_b   1.000
_cell.length_c   1.000
_cell.angle_alpha   90.00
_cell.angle_beta   90.00
_cell.angle_gamma   90.00
#
_symmetry.space_group_name_H-M   'P 1'
#
loop_
_entity.id
_entity.type
_entity.pdbx_description
1 polymer ?
#
loop_
_entity_poly.entity_id
_entity_poly.type
_entity_poly.pdbx_seq_one_letter_code
_entity_poly.pdbx_strand_id
1 'polypeptide(L)'
;MKSQLTWLSRAAGVLLLLLSGFGHANAQAPADSLDLFLTAKMRQLRIPGLQLAVIRHGNIIKTAHYGLANVQDSVPVTNQTRFTINSITKAFVGVAVMQLVEAGKLDLTAPVSRYMSGLPAAWQPVTVRQLLTHTSGLPDIMPDDEMVTEENESAAWAKVQTQPMDFVPGEKFAYNQTNYLLLGKIIDTLSGQPFIEFIQQRQLKVVGMTRTTFGDAHDVLPHGARGYTYYHNINGRMQRGNQLRNTFETFPPMLRTAAGMSSTAEEVARWIIALQQGQLLKPASLPVLWTPGNLNNGTQRGFSQMLNGYALGWPTVTRPEHRAVAPVGGGRSALFIYPENDLAIVVLTNLIGANPDLFIDEIAGHYLPDMRAVAGFGLPPTIRALHTELRKRGFAQASALVKQEKKKNAAYQLPENEVNAWGYALLRQNMAREAVEVFKLNVSLYPQSANTYDSLAETYADLGNQDLATQNYKRALALNPKNTAAAAYLKKTQAK
;
A
#
# COMPACT_ATOMS: atom_id res chain seq x y z
N MET A 1 25.73 70.49 -11.48
CA MET A 1 26.41 70.76 -10.19
C MET A 1 25.44 70.52 -9.05
N LYS A 2 25.98 70.01 -7.93
CA LYS A 2 25.31 69.47 -6.74
C LYS A 2 24.53 70.52 -5.91
N SER A 3 23.44 70.09 -5.26
CA SER A 3 23.07 70.26 -3.82
C SER A 3 21.53 70.22 -3.67
N GLN A 4 20.89 69.36 -2.86
CA GLN A 4 20.81 69.28 -1.39
C GLN A 4 20.32 70.59 -0.74
N LEU A 5 19.03 70.71 -0.36
CA LEU A 5 18.52 70.70 1.03
C LEU A 5 17.02 71.11 1.13
N THR A 6 16.37 70.50 2.12
CA THR A 6 14.99 70.62 2.64
C THR A 6 14.58 71.98 3.21
N TRP A 7 13.28 72.35 3.15
CA TRP A 7 12.56 73.08 4.22
C TRP A 7 11.04 72.77 4.23
N LEU A 8 10.50 72.66 5.45
CA LEU A 8 9.12 72.35 5.84
C LEU A 8 8.15 73.56 5.70
N SER A 9 6.87 73.28 5.42
CA SER A 9 5.71 73.51 6.33
C SER A 9 4.40 74.02 5.68
N ARG A 10 3.28 73.54 6.26
CA ARG A 10 1.85 74.01 6.20
C ARG A 10 1.02 73.50 5.00
N ALA A 11 0.19 72.46 5.17
CA ALA A 11 -1.14 72.40 5.80
C ALA A 11 -2.27 72.97 4.92
N ALA A 12 -3.15 72.09 4.40
CA ALA A 12 -4.61 72.21 4.43
C ALA A 12 -5.30 71.12 3.58
N GLY A 13 -6.24 70.40 4.20
CA GLY A 13 -7.44 69.86 3.55
C GLY A 13 -7.30 68.62 2.66
N VAL A 14 -7.35 67.42 3.26
CA VAL A 14 -7.75 66.21 2.52
C VAL A 14 -9.11 65.75 3.03
N LEU A 15 -10.06 65.77 2.11
CA LEU A 15 -11.44 65.32 2.20
C LEU A 15 -11.47 63.82 2.55
N LEU A 16 -12.14 63.44 3.64
CA LEU A 16 -12.46 62.05 3.96
C LEU A 16 -13.54 61.54 3.00
N LEU A 17 -13.14 60.78 1.98
CA LEU A 17 -14.03 59.90 1.22
C LEU A 17 -14.06 58.55 1.95
N LEU A 18 -15.15 58.31 2.69
CA LEU A 18 -15.50 57.01 3.25
C LEU A 18 -15.89 56.06 2.11
N LEU A 19 -14.93 55.29 1.61
CA LEU A 19 -15.18 54.13 0.77
C LEU A 19 -15.67 52.98 1.66
N SER A 20 -16.98 52.78 1.68
CA SER A 20 -17.62 51.55 2.16
C SER A 20 -17.26 50.39 1.23
N GLY A 21 -16.10 49.78 1.48
CA GLY A 21 -15.72 48.50 0.88
C GLY A 21 -16.56 47.39 1.51
N PHE A 22 -17.56 46.91 0.79
CA PHE A 22 -18.18 45.61 1.07
C PHE A 22 -17.14 44.52 0.82
N GLY A 23 -16.39 44.17 1.86
CA GLY A 23 -15.58 42.96 1.88
C GLY A 23 -16.49 41.77 1.73
N HIS A 24 -16.60 41.24 0.51
CA HIS A 24 -17.04 39.86 0.31
C HIS A 24 -15.93 38.99 0.90
N ALA A 25 -16.10 38.60 2.16
CA ALA A 25 -15.36 37.49 2.72
C ALA A 25 -15.66 36.29 1.82
N ASN A 26 -14.70 35.93 0.96
CA ASN A 26 -14.70 34.64 0.28
C ASN A 26 -14.67 33.59 1.39
N ALA A 27 -15.85 33.06 1.73
CA ALA A 27 -15.96 31.89 2.56
C ALA A 27 -15.22 30.77 1.81
N GLN A 28 -13.99 30.51 2.23
CA GLN A 28 -13.16 29.45 1.69
C GLN A 28 -13.95 28.16 1.88
N ALA A 29 -14.29 27.49 0.78
CA ALA A 29 -15.06 26.26 0.83
C ALA A 29 -14.42 25.31 1.86
N PRO A 30 -15.21 24.59 2.68
CA PRO A 30 -14.66 23.65 3.65
C PRO A 30 -13.68 22.72 2.95
N ALA A 31 -12.47 22.60 3.50
CA ALA A 31 -11.46 21.70 2.93
C ALA A 31 -12.05 20.28 2.83
N ASP A 32 -11.89 19.64 1.67
CA ASP A 32 -12.35 18.28 1.45
C ASP A 32 -11.76 17.36 2.54
N SER A 33 -12.62 16.59 3.20
CA SER A 33 -12.24 15.64 4.24
C SER A 33 -11.10 14.71 3.83
N LEU A 34 -11.02 14.32 2.56
CA LEU A 34 -9.96 13.46 2.03
C LEU A 34 -8.63 14.23 1.90
N ASP A 35 -8.66 15.52 1.56
CA ASP A 35 -7.46 16.35 1.42
C ASP A 35 -6.85 16.62 2.80
N LEU A 36 -7.69 16.83 3.81
CA LEU A 36 -7.27 16.92 5.22
C LEU A 36 -6.64 15.61 5.70
N PHE A 37 -7.27 14.47 5.41
CA PHE A 37 -6.75 13.14 5.73
C PHE A 37 -5.37 12.92 5.09
N LEU A 38 -5.23 13.14 3.79
CA LEU A 38 -3.98 12.94 3.07
C LEU A 38 -2.88 13.87 3.57
N THR A 39 -3.18 15.14 3.80
CA THR A 39 -2.20 16.10 4.36
C THR A 39 -1.76 15.71 5.77
N ALA A 40 -2.66 15.15 6.59
CA ALA A 40 -2.30 14.61 7.90
C ALA A 40 -1.42 13.35 7.78
N LYS A 41 -1.77 12.41 6.90
CA LYS A 41 -0.97 11.20 6.65
C LYS A 41 0.40 11.51 6.07
N MET A 42 0.50 12.43 5.13
CA MET A 42 1.78 12.88 4.58
C MET A 42 2.67 13.48 5.66
N ARG A 43 2.14 14.29 6.58
CA ARG A 43 2.89 14.82 7.73
C ARG A 43 3.32 13.71 8.70
N GLN A 44 2.41 12.81 9.05
CA GLN A 44 2.69 11.68 9.94
C GLN A 44 3.80 10.77 9.40
N LEU A 45 3.72 10.44 8.11
CA LEU A 45 4.65 9.51 7.45
C LEU A 45 5.89 10.21 6.87
N ARG A 46 5.90 11.55 6.87
CA ARG A 46 6.91 12.44 6.27
C ARG A 46 7.07 12.21 4.77
N ILE A 47 5.95 12.04 4.06
CA ILE A 47 5.90 11.85 2.59
C ILE A 47 6.18 13.19 1.90
N PRO A 48 7.23 13.33 1.09
CA PRO A 48 7.55 14.60 0.43
C PRO A 48 6.55 14.98 -0.66
N GLY A 49 6.19 14.06 -1.54
CA GLY A 49 5.30 14.29 -2.67
C GLY A 49 4.34 13.13 -2.92
N LEU A 50 3.11 13.45 -3.29
CA LEU A 50 2.03 12.48 -3.51
C LEU A 50 1.12 12.89 -4.67
N GLN A 51 0.66 11.92 -5.45
CA GLN A 51 -0.50 12.02 -6.34
C GLN A 51 -1.58 11.02 -5.95
N LEU A 52 -2.84 11.43 -6.13
CA LEU A 52 -4.04 10.64 -5.94
C LEU A 52 -4.88 10.67 -7.22
N ALA A 53 -5.47 9.54 -7.58
CA ALA A 53 -6.66 9.48 -8.41
C ALA A 53 -7.70 8.53 -7.79
N VAL A 54 -8.97 8.92 -7.82
CA VAL A 54 -10.10 8.07 -7.40
C VAL A 54 -11.04 7.90 -8.57
N ILE A 55 -11.31 6.64 -8.90
CA ILE A 55 -12.23 6.20 -9.93
C ILE A 55 -13.46 5.66 -9.22
N ARG A 56 -14.65 6.09 -9.64
CA ARG A 56 -15.90 5.52 -9.18
C ARG A 56 -16.90 5.49 -10.31
N HIS A 57 -17.61 4.39 -10.49
CA HIS A 57 -18.60 4.24 -11.56
C HIS A 57 -18.01 4.51 -12.95
N GLY A 58 -16.83 3.95 -13.22
CA GLY A 58 -16.10 4.12 -14.47
C GLY A 58 -15.61 5.54 -14.75
N ASN A 59 -15.65 6.46 -13.79
CA ASN A 59 -15.27 7.86 -13.97
C ASN A 59 -14.21 8.28 -12.94
N ILE A 60 -13.27 9.14 -13.34
CA ILE A 60 -12.36 9.79 -12.39
C ILE A 60 -13.16 10.86 -11.64
N ILE A 61 -13.44 10.62 -10.35
CA ILE A 61 -14.23 11.54 -9.52
C ILE A 61 -13.35 12.50 -8.71
N LYS A 62 -12.05 12.19 -8.57
CA LYS A 62 -11.08 13.06 -7.91
C LYS A 62 -9.67 12.80 -8.42
N THR A 63 -8.92 13.86 -8.68
CA THR A 63 -7.46 13.85 -8.75
C THR A 63 -6.91 14.86 -7.74
N ALA A 64 -5.76 14.55 -7.15
CA ALA A 64 -5.08 15.48 -6.26
C ALA A 64 -3.57 15.29 -6.31
N HIS A 65 -2.82 16.34 -5.99
CA HIS A 65 -1.37 16.32 -5.92
C HIS A 65 -0.89 17.24 -4.79
N TYR A 66 0.15 16.80 -4.08
CA TYR A 66 0.61 17.45 -2.86
C TYR A 66 2.13 17.41 -2.76
N GLY A 67 2.68 18.44 -2.12
CA GLY A 67 4.08 18.47 -1.72
C GLY A 67 5.07 18.67 -2.88
N LEU A 68 6.24 18.06 -2.75
CA LEU A 68 7.40 18.30 -3.61
C LEU A 68 7.78 17.04 -4.40
N ALA A 69 7.90 17.19 -5.72
CA ALA A 69 8.47 16.20 -6.63
C ALA A 69 9.99 16.11 -6.45
N ASN A 70 10.64 17.22 -6.07
CA ASN A 70 12.05 17.27 -5.70
C ASN A 70 12.22 18.23 -4.50
N VAL A 71 12.69 17.69 -3.38
CA VAL A 71 12.93 18.40 -2.13
C VAL A 71 14.12 19.36 -2.23
N GLN A 72 15.21 18.95 -2.87
CA GLN A 72 16.43 19.76 -2.97
C GLN A 72 16.20 21.05 -3.75
N ASP A 73 15.43 20.95 -4.83
CA ASP A 73 15.17 22.06 -5.75
C ASP A 73 13.80 22.71 -5.53
N SER A 74 13.08 22.29 -4.47
CA SER A 74 11.73 22.78 -4.13
C SER A 74 10.73 22.71 -5.30
N VAL A 75 10.83 21.68 -6.14
CA VAL A 75 9.93 21.49 -7.29
C VAL A 75 8.61 20.90 -6.79
N PRO A 76 7.46 21.57 -7.01
CA PRO A 76 6.16 21.05 -6.57
C PRO A 76 5.74 19.83 -7.38
N VAL A 77 4.95 18.96 -6.75
CA VAL A 77 4.19 17.95 -7.49
C VAL A 77 3.09 18.65 -8.31
N THR A 78 2.98 18.29 -9.58
CA THR A 78 1.92 18.75 -10.50
C THR A 78 1.20 17.55 -11.08
N ASN A 79 0.15 17.75 -11.88
CA ASN A 79 -0.48 16.67 -12.66
C ASN A 79 0.45 16.06 -13.74
N GLN A 80 1.56 16.72 -14.07
CA GLN A 80 2.55 16.20 -15.02
C GLN A 80 3.66 15.39 -14.34
N THR A 81 3.79 15.49 -13.01
CA THR A 81 4.84 14.78 -12.27
C THR A 81 4.67 13.27 -12.40
N ARG A 82 5.74 12.61 -12.84
CA ARG A 82 5.80 11.17 -13.07
C ARG A 82 6.48 10.49 -11.89
N PHE A 83 5.81 9.51 -11.33
CA PHE A 83 6.32 8.69 -10.23
C PHE A 83 6.66 7.31 -10.77
N THR A 84 7.79 6.75 -10.31
CA THR A 84 8.10 5.35 -10.53
C THR A 84 7.08 4.48 -9.82
N ILE A 85 6.45 3.57 -10.57
CA ILE A 85 5.38 2.70 -10.05
C ILE A 85 5.88 1.30 -9.66
N ASN A 86 7.18 1.04 -9.86
CA ASN A 86 7.86 -0.22 -9.52
C ASN A 86 7.01 -1.43 -9.94
N SER A 87 6.79 -2.37 -9.03
CA SER A 87 6.08 -3.63 -9.28
C SER A 87 4.64 -3.52 -9.74
N ILE A 88 4.01 -2.33 -9.72
CA ILE A 88 2.74 -2.12 -10.43
C ILE A 88 2.91 -2.41 -11.94
N THR A 89 4.12 -2.29 -12.48
CA THR A 89 4.49 -2.73 -13.84
C THR A 89 4.00 -4.15 -14.14
N LYS A 90 4.02 -5.06 -13.15
CA LYS A 90 3.57 -6.45 -13.31
C LYS A 90 2.08 -6.57 -13.67
N ALA A 91 1.26 -5.59 -13.28
CA ALA A 91 -0.15 -5.53 -13.68
C ALA A 91 -0.30 -5.29 -15.20
N PHE A 92 0.55 -4.43 -15.78
CA PHE A 92 0.61 -4.20 -17.24
C PHE A 92 1.10 -5.43 -17.99
N VAL A 93 2.09 -6.15 -17.43
CA VAL A 93 2.56 -7.44 -17.98
C VAL A 93 1.45 -8.49 -17.94
N GLY A 94 0.69 -8.57 -16.85
CA GLY A 94 -0.48 -9.44 -16.74
C GLY A 94 -1.52 -9.19 -17.83
N VAL A 95 -1.81 -7.91 -18.10
CA VAL A 95 -2.69 -7.52 -19.22
C VAL A 95 -2.10 -7.90 -20.57
N ALA A 96 -0.79 -7.69 -20.79
CA ALA A 96 -0.13 -8.08 -22.03
C ALA A 96 -0.21 -9.60 -22.29
N VAL A 97 0.00 -10.42 -21.25
CA VAL A 97 -0.14 -11.87 -21.36
C VAL A 97 -1.59 -12.25 -21.68
N MET A 98 -2.57 -11.64 -21.01
CA MET A 98 -3.98 -11.89 -21.30
C MET A 98 -4.39 -11.43 -22.72
N GLN A 99 -3.77 -10.38 -23.26
CA GLN A 99 -3.97 -9.99 -24.67
C GLN A 99 -3.47 -11.08 -25.64
N LEU A 100 -2.40 -11.78 -25.31
CA LEU A 100 -1.92 -12.93 -26.08
C LEU A 100 -2.82 -14.16 -25.90
N VAL A 101 -3.41 -14.35 -24.72
CA VAL A 101 -4.42 -15.40 -24.47
C VAL A 101 -5.66 -15.16 -25.32
N GLU A 102 -6.21 -13.94 -25.31
CA GLU A 102 -7.39 -13.60 -26.12
C GLU A 102 -7.13 -13.71 -27.63
N ALA A 103 -5.89 -13.52 -28.06
CA ALA A 103 -5.46 -13.73 -29.44
C ALA A 103 -5.22 -15.21 -29.80
N GLY A 104 -5.43 -16.14 -28.87
CA GLY A 104 -5.20 -17.57 -29.08
C GLY A 104 -3.72 -17.97 -29.20
N LYS A 105 -2.80 -17.04 -28.86
CA LYS A 105 -1.35 -17.26 -28.98
C LYS A 105 -0.73 -17.89 -27.73
N LEU A 106 -1.37 -17.70 -26.58
CA LEU A 106 -0.85 -18.16 -25.28
C LEU A 106 -1.92 -18.95 -24.52
N ASP A 107 -1.50 -20.03 -23.89
CA ASP A 107 -2.26 -20.83 -22.94
C ASP A 107 -1.59 -20.72 -21.57
N LEU A 108 -2.33 -20.26 -20.57
CA LEU A 108 -1.83 -20.05 -19.21
C LEU A 108 -1.40 -21.35 -18.53
N THR A 109 -1.96 -22.48 -18.94
CA THR A 109 -1.67 -23.81 -18.38
C THR A 109 -0.53 -24.52 -19.11
N ALA A 110 -0.11 -24.00 -20.27
CA ALA A 110 0.98 -24.59 -21.02
C ALA A 110 2.32 -24.40 -20.29
N PRO A 111 3.24 -25.38 -20.43
CA PRO A 111 4.61 -25.24 -19.95
C PRO A 111 5.33 -24.12 -20.71
N VAL A 112 6.24 -23.42 -20.04
CA VAL A 112 7.04 -22.34 -20.63
C VAL A 112 7.90 -22.81 -21.80
N SER A 113 8.29 -24.10 -21.80
CA SER A 113 9.04 -24.73 -22.91
C SER A 113 8.25 -24.79 -24.22
N ARG A 114 6.92 -24.62 -24.19
CA ARG A 114 6.11 -24.47 -25.40
C ARG A 114 6.45 -23.19 -26.17
N TYR A 115 6.90 -22.15 -25.46
CA TYR A 115 7.11 -20.81 -26.02
C TYR A 115 8.58 -20.42 -26.10
N MET A 116 9.46 -21.16 -25.41
CA MET A 116 10.87 -20.83 -25.30
C MET A 116 11.74 -22.09 -25.35
N SER A 117 12.79 -22.04 -26.17
CA SER A 117 13.85 -23.05 -26.21
C SER A 117 15.04 -22.68 -25.31
N GLY A 118 15.89 -23.66 -25.00
CA GLY A 118 17.15 -23.40 -24.27
C GLY A 118 17.00 -23.17 -22.77
N LEU A 119 15.84 -23.52 -22.19
CA LEU A 119 15.63 -23.49 -20.74
C LEU A 119 16.23 -24.73 -20.06
N PRO A 120 16.77 -24.60 -18.83
CA PRO A 120 17.15 -25.74 -18.01
C PRO A 120 16.02 -26.77 -17.92
N ALA A 121 16.34 -28.06 -17.96
CA ALA A 121 15.35 -29.14 -18.02
C ALA A 121 14.31 -29.05 -16.88
N ALA A 122 14.75 -28.67 -15.68
CA ALA A 122 13.87 -28.51 -14.51
C ALA A 122 12.88 -27.34 -14.64
N TRP A 123 13.17 -26.32 -15.47
CA TRP A 123 12.33 -25.15 -15.65
C TRP A 123 11.24 -25.38 -16.70
N GLN A 124 11.49 -26.28 -17.65
CA GLN A 124 10.62 -26.52 -18.80
C GLN A 124 9.15 -26.81 -18.41
N PRO A 125 8.84 -27.60 -17.35
CA PRO A 125 7.46 -27.91 -16.98
C PRO A 125 6.71 -26.78 -16.26
N VAL A 126 7.40 -25.72 -15.83
CA VAL A 126 6.76 -24.57 -15.16
C VAL A 126 5.73 -23.97 -16.11
N THR A 127 4.51 -23.71 -15.63
CA THR A 127 3.45 -23.13 -16.46
C THR A 127 3.52 -21.60 -16.48
N VAL A 128 2.96 -20.98 -17.53
CA VAL A 128 2.87 -19.51 -17.60
C VAL A 128 2.10 -18.94 -16.42
N ARG A 129 1.03 -19.61 -15.97
CA ARG A 129 0.27 -19.23 -14.78
C ARG A 129 1.16 -19.22 -13.53
N GLN A 130 2.00 -20.23 -13.33
CA GLN A 130 2.91 -20.29 -12.17
C GLN A 130 3.97 -19.18 -12.18
N LEU A 131 4.42 -18.73 -13.36
CA LEU A 131 5.27 -17.54 -13.46
C LEU A 131 4.52 -16.30 -12.94
N LEU A 132 3.32 -16.08 -13.47
CA LEU A 132 2.47 -14.92 -13.15
C LEU A 132 2.07 -14.86 -11.67
N THR A 133 1.80 -16.02 -11.07
CA THR A 133 1.35 -16.14 -9.66
C THR A 133 2.47 -16.34 -8.66
N HIS A 134 3.74 -16.31 -9.07
CA HIS A 134 4.90 -16.51 -8.20
C HIS A 134 4.91 -17.85 -7.46
N THR A 135 4.51 -18.91 -8.16
CA THR A 135 4.48 -20.29 -7.64
C THR A 135 5.30 -21.22 -8.52
N SER A 136 6.35 -20.70 -9.14
CA SER A 136 7.18 -21.43 -10.11
C SER A 136 8.25 -22.32 -9.48
N GLY A 137 8.77 -21.94 -8.31
CA GLY A 137 9.93 -22.60 -7.69
C GLY A 137 11.26 -22.30 -8.38
N LEU A 138 11.28 -21.37 -9.35
CA LEU A 138 12.51 -20.96 -10.01
C LEU A 138 13.45 -20.24 -9.02
N PRO A 139 14.77 -20.36 -9.18
CA PRO A 139 15.72 -19.52 -8.47
C PRO A 139 15.55 -18.05 -8.89
N ASP A 140 15.78 -17.11 -7.98
CA ASP A 140 15.71 -15.68 -8.29
C ASP A 140 17.02 -15.19 -8.93
N ILE A 141 16.90 -14.40 -9.99
CA ILE A 141 18.03 -13.74 -10.66
C ILE A 141 18.61 -12.60 -9.80
N MET A 142 17.83 -12.10 -8.85
CA MET A 142 18.23 -11.10 -7.85
C MET A 142 18.16 -11.68 -6.42
N PRO A 143 18.98 -12.69 -6.05
CA PRO A 143 19.00 -13.20 -4.68
C PRO A 143 19.62 -12.16 -3.73
N ASP A 144 19.15 -12.09 -2.49
CA ASP A 144 19.76 -11.30 -1.40
C ASP A 144 20.02 -9.81 -1.73
N ASP A 145 19.14 -9.18 -2.52
CA ASP A 145 19.28 -7.81 -3.02
C ASP A 145 20.58 -7.58 -3.85
N GLU A 146 21.17 -8.63 -4.44
CA GLU A 146 22.23 -8.49 -5.45
C GLU A 146 21.73 -7.58 -6.59
N MET A 147 22.48 -6.51 -6.87
CA MET A 147 22.14 -5.60 -7.96
C MET A 147 22.45 -6.25 -9.30
N VAL A 148 21.39 -6.51 -10.07
CA VAL A 148 21.50 -6.75 -11.51
C VAL A 148 21.45 -5.39 -12.22
N THR A 149 22.46 -5.11 -13.04
CA THR A 149 22.65 -3.89 -13.81
C THR A 149 22.74 -4.22 -15.29
N GLU A 150 22.71 -3.21 -16.16
CA GLU A 150 22.88 -3.43 -17.61
C GLU A 150 24.23 -4.08 -17.94
N GLU A 151 25.26 -3.82 -17.13
CA GLU A 151 26.60 -4.36 -17.32
C GLU A 151 26.70 -5.86 -17.00
N ASN A 152 25.88 -6.36 -16.06
CA ASN A 152 25.97 -7.74 -15.58
C ASN A 152 24.74 -8.60 -15.89
N GLU A 153 23.68 -8.06 -16.52
CA GLU A 153 22.41 -8.76 -16.71
C GLU A 153 22.56 -10.09 -17.49
N SER A 154 23.47 -10.14 -18.46
CA SER A 154 23.77 -11.38 -19.20
C SER A 154 24.46 -12.44 -18.33
N ALA A 155 25.40 -12.02 -17.47
CA ALA A 155 26.09 -12.90 -16.54
C ALA A 155 25.16 -13.38 -15.41
N ALA A 156 24.29 -12.49 -14.90
CA ALA A 156 23.26 -12.84 -13.93
C ALA A 156 22.27 -13.85 -14.51
N TRP A 157 21.84 -13.66 -15.76
CA TRP A 157 20.98 -14.62 -16.48
C TRP A 157 21.66 -15.99 -16.63
N ALA A 158 22.93 -16.02 -17.05
CA ALA A 158 23.69 -17.27 -17.15
C ALA A 158 23.86 -17.96 -15.77
N LYS A 159 24.15 -17.19 -14.71
CA LYS A 159 24.30 -17.69 -13.34
C LYS A 159 23.01 -18.30 -12.80
N VAL A 160 21.87 -17.63 -12.97
CA VAL A 160 20.59 -18.12 -12.42
C VAL A 160 20.15 -19.42 -13.12
N GLN A 161 20.46 -19.60 -14.41
CA GLN A 161 20.15 -20.83 -15.15
C GLN A 161 20.91 -22.07 -14.66
N THR A 162 22.00 -21.91 -13.91
CA THR A 162 22.75 -23.04 -13.32
C THR A 162 22.29 -23.40 -11.91
N GLN A 163 21.43 -22.58 -11.29
CA GLN A 163 20.92 -22.83 -9.95
C GLN A 163 19.81 -23.90 -9.96
N PRO A 164 19.71 -24.71 -8.88
CA PRO A 164 18.60 -25.65 -8.72
C PRO A 164 17.27 -24.91 -8.55
N MET A 165 16.16 -25.65 -8.68
CA MET A 165 14.85 -25.15 -8.26
C MET A 165 14.85 -24.94 -6.73
N ASP A 166 14.26 -23.84 -6.26
CA ASP A 166 14.13 -23.55 -4.83
C ASP A 166 13.07 -24.44 -4.15
N PHE A 167 12.04 -24.83 -4.90
CA PHE A 167 10.96 -25.71 -4.46
C PHE A 167 10.18 -26.28 -5.65
N VAL A 168 9.28 -27.23 -5.38
CA VAL A 168 8.45 -27.83 -6.45
C VAL A 168 7.42 -26.81 -6.95
N PRO A 169 7.21 -26.64 -8.28
CA PRO A 169 6.19 -25.74 -8.80
C PRO A 169 4.82 -25.94 -8.12
N GLY A 170 4.21 -24.85 -7.68
CA GLY A 170 2.94 -24.82 -6.96
C GLY A 170 3.02 -25.11 -5.45
N GLU A 171 4.17 -25.49 -4.90
CA GLU A 171 4.30 -25.82 -3.48
C GLU A 171 4.20 -24.58 -2.57
N LYS A 172 4.83 -23.48 -2.98
CA LYS A 172 4.94 -22.24 -2.20
C LYS A 172 4.69 -21.01 -3.08
N PHE A 173 4.38 -19.89 -2.42
CA PHE A 173 4.46 -18.57 -3.01
C PHE A 173 5.83 -17.98 -2.68
N ALA A 174 6.60 -17.59 -3.70
CA ALA A 174 7.87 -16.88 -3.56
C ALA A 174 7.98 -15.81 -4.65
N TYR A 175 7.94 -14.54 -4.23
CA TYR A 175 8.07 -13.40 -5.14
C TYR A 175 9.45 -13.41 -5.80
N ASN A 176 9.48 -13.45 -7.12
CA ASN A 176 10.67 -13.84 -7.88
C ASN A 176 10.74 -13.07 -9.21
N GLN A 177 11.91 -12.50 -9.55
CA GLN A 177 12.07 -11.67 -10.75
C GLN A 177 12.35 -12.49 -12.01
N THR A 178 12.99 -13.66 -11.90
CA THR A 178 13.15 -14.63 -13.00
C THR A 178 11.82 -14.94 -13.69
N ASN A 179 10.73 -15.01 -12.92
CA ASN A 179 9.40 -15.19 -13.47
C ASN A 179 9.00 -14.11 -14.48
N TYR A 180 9.21 -12.84 -14.14
CA TYR A 180 8.78 -11.72 -14.99
C TYR A 180 9.76 -11.43 -16.12
N LEU A 181 11.03 -11.78 -15.95
CA LEU A 181 11.99 -11.84 -17.04
C LEU A 181 11.52 -12.84 -18.12
N LEU A 182 11.15 -14.06 -17.72
CA LEU A 182 10.64 -15.09 -18.64
C LEU A 182 9.32 -14.64 -19.31
N LEU A 183 8.41 -14.00 -18.58
CA LEU A 183 7.19 -13.44 -19.17
C LEU A 183 7.49 -12.38 -20.24
N GLY A 184 8.50 -11.54 -20.02
CA GLY A 184 8.98 -10.60 -21.05
C GLY A 184 9.43 -11.31 -22.32
N LYS A 185 10.29 -12.33 -22.19
CA LYS A 185 10.77 -13.13 -23.32
C LYS A 185 9.63 -13.87 -24.06
N ILE A 186 8.62 -14.35 -23.34
CA ILE A 186 7.42 -14.96 -23.95
C ILE A 186 6.62 -13.92 -24.74
N ILE A 187 6.43 -12.72 -24.19
CA ILE A 187 5.75 -11.62 -24.91
C ILE A 187 6.53 -11.27 -26.17
N ASP A 188 7.85 -11.12 -26.10
CA ASP A 188 8.71 -10.83 -27.25
C ASP A 188 8.51 -11.88 -28.35
N THR A 189 8.62 -13.16 -27.96
CA THR A 189 8.52 -14.29 -28.89
C THR A 189 7.15 -14.37 -29.58
N LEU A 190 6.06 -14.22 -28.83
CA LEU A 190 4.70 -14.42 -29.36
C LEU A 190 4.13 -13.19 -30.06
N SER A 191 4.60 -12.00 -29.70
CA SER A 191 4.21 -10.76 -30.35
C SER A 191 5.06 -10.44 -31.57
N GLY A 192 6.31 -10.91 -31.62
CA GLY A 192 7.27 -10.58 -32.67
C GLY A 192 7.91 -9.19 -32.50
N GLN A 193 7.75 -8.55 -31.34
CA GLN A 193 8.32 -7.25 -31.03
C GLN A 193 8.70 -7.15 -29.54
N PRO A 194 9.60 -6.25 -29.13
CA PRO A 194 9.96 -6.07 -27.72
C PRO A 194 8.74 -5.79 -26.82
N PHE A 195 8.71 -6.35 -25.62
CA PHE A 195 7.55 -6.26 -24.71
C PHE A 195 7.21 -4.82 -24.35
N ILE A 196 8.23 -3.95 -24.26
CA ILE A 196 8.06 -2.50 -24.04
C ILE A 196 7.20 -1.91 -25.16
N GLU A 197 7.55 -2.21 -26.42
CA GLU A 197 6.80 -1.75 -27.58
C GLU A 197 5.40 -2.37 -27.61
N PHE A 198 5.27 -3.65 -27.25
CA PHE A 198 3.98 -4.31 -27.13
C PHE A 198 3.06 -3.64 -26.12
N ILE A 199 3.52 -3.37 -24.90
CA ILE A 199 2.73 -2.67 -23.88
C ILE A 199 2.43 -1.23 -24.32
N GLN A 200 3.41 -0.52 -24.89
CA GLN A 200 3.20 0.84 -25.41
C GLN A 200 2.11 0.87 -26.49
N GLN A 201 2.15 -0.04 -27.47
CA GLN A 201 1.19 -0.07 -28.57
C GLN A 201 -0.18 -0.60 -28.16
N ARG A 202 -0.22 -1.70 -27.41
CA ARG A 202 -1.45 -2.45 -27.10
C ARG A 202 -2.16 -1.96 -25.84
N GLN A 203 -1.54 -1.10 -25.06
CA GLN A 203 -2.13 -0.53 -23.84
C GLN A 203 -1.98 0.99 -23.81
N LEU A 204 -0.75 1.52 -23.76
CA LEU A 204 -0.55 2.95 -23.46
C LEU A 204 -1.09 3.86 -24.56
N LYS A 205 -0.83 3.56 -25.84
CA LYS A 205 -1.34 4.31 -26.99
C LYS A 205 -2.85 4.17 -27.15
N VAL A 206 -3.41 3.00 -26.83
CA VAL A 206 -4.87 2.74 -26.90
C VAL A 206 -5.64 3.71 -26.02
N VAL A 207 -5.08 4.04 -24.85
CA VAL A 207 -5.76 4.87 -23.82
C VAL A 207 -5.12 6.25 -23.63
N GLY A 208 -4.22 6.66 -24.54
CA GLY A 208 -3.60 7.98 -24.52
C GLY A 208 -2.69 8.27 -23.30
N MET A 209 -2.00 7.27 -22.76
CA MET A 209 -1.06 7.42 -21.64
C MET A 209 0.32 7.90 -22.11
N THR A 210 0.40 9.14 -22.59
CA THR A 210 1.62 9.67 -23.24
C THR A 210 2.76 9.98 -22.27
N ARG A 211 2.51 10.10 -20.97
CA ARG A 211 3.55 10.33 -19.94
C ARG A 211 4.06 9.04 -19.33
N THR A 212 3.36 7.94 -19.55
CA THR A 212 3.75 6.63 -19.02
C THR A 212 4.82 6.03 -19.91
N THR A 213 5.96 5.70 -19.34
CA THR A 213 7.02 4.98 -20.08
C THR A 213 7.80 4.08 -19.13
N PHE A 214 8.54 3.17 -19.75
CA PHE A 214 9.62 2.47 -19.08
C PHE A 214 10.83 3.40 -18.89
N GLY A 215 11.56 3.17 -17.81
CA GLY A 215 12.85 3.78 -17.52
C GLY A 215 13.23 3.68 -16.03
N ASP A 216 14.46 4.03 -15.72
CA ASP A 216 15.04 3.99 -14.38
C ASP A 216 15.83 5.27 -14.05
N ALA A 217 16.72 5.23 -13.05
CA ALA A 217 17.53 6.38 -12.65
C ALA A 217 18.61 6.81 -13.66
N HIS A 218 18.93 6.00 -14.68
CA HIS A 218 19.82 6.36 -15.78
C HIS A 218 19.08 7.07 -16.93
N ASP A 219 17.77 6.85 -17.05
CA ASP A 219 16.96 7.46 -18.10
C ASP A 219 16.64 8.94 -17.78
N VAL A 220 16.74 9.81 -18.78
CA VAL A 220 16.30 11.21 -18.66
C VAL A 220 14.79 11.25 -18.80
N LEU A 221 14.09 11.33 -17.65
CA LEU A 221 12.64 11.34 -17.59
C LEU A 221 12.11 12.75 -17.27
N PRO A 222 11.60 13.51 -18.27
CA PRO A 222 10.96 14.79 -18.02
C PRO A 222 9.86 14.66 -16.96
N HIS A 223 9.78 15.62 -16.05
CA HIS A 223 8.84 15.64 -14.92
C HIS A 223 8.96 14.45 -13.95
N GLY A 224 10.07 13.71 -13.95
CA GLY A 224 10.32 12.64 -12.99
C GLY A 224 10.41 13.16 -11.55
N ALA A 225 9.64 12.57 -10.64
CA ALA A 225 9.79 12.79 -9.21
C ALA A 225 11.07 12.10 -8.73
N ARG A 226 11.85 12.80 -7.90
CA ARG A 226 13.03 12.22 -7.26
C ARG A 226 12.58 11.27 -6.16
N GLY A 227 13.10 10.05 -6.15
CA GLY A 227 12.81 9.07 -5.11
C GLY A 227 13.59 9.36 -3.82
N TYR A 228 12.93 9.14 -2.69
CA TYR A 228 13.46 9.33 -1.35
C TYR A 228 13.23 8.12 -0.45
N THR A 229 14.04 7.99 0.60
CA THR A 229 13.88 7.00 1.66
C THR A 229 14.41 7.52 3.00
N TYR A 230 13.84 7.01 4.09
CA TYR A 230 14.43 7.12 5.44
C TYR A 230 15.21 5.87 5.83
N TYR A 231 15.10 4.79 5.06
CA TYR A 231 15.81 3.55 5.29
C TYR A 231 17.25 3.67 4.80
N HIS A 232 18.21 3.31 5.64
CA HIS A 232 19.60 3.19 5.26
C HIS A 232 20.30 2.17 6.15
N ASN A 233 21.46 1.72 5.69
CA ASN A 233 22.29 0.83 6.47
C ASN A 233 22.84 1.57 7.70
N ILE A 234 22.47 1.09 8.89
CA ILE A 234 23.00 1.52 10.18
C ILE A 234 23.57 0.26 10.85
N ASN A 235 24.89 0.22 11.03
CA ASN A 235 25.62 -0.90 11.64
C ASN A 235 25.37 -2.26 10.96
N GLY A 236 25.40 -2.30 9.63
CA GLY A 236 25.24 -3.54 8.86
C GLY A 236 23.78 -4.00 8.69
N ARG A 237 22.80 -3.20 9.13
CA ARG A 237 21.37 -3.53 9.03
C ARG A 237 20.60 -2.38 8.42
N MET A 238 19.66 -2.71 7.52
CA MET A 238 18.71 -1.73 7.02
C MET A 238 17.76 -1.29 8.14
N GLN A 239 17.78 -0.01 8.45
CA GLN A 239 16.97 0.58 9.52
C GLN A 239 16.37 1.91 9.05
N ARG A 240 15.18 2.23 9.56
CA ARG A 240 14.53 3.52 9.31
C ARG A 240 15.12 4.56 10.25
N GLY A 241 15.82 5.55 9.68
CA GLY A 241 16.34 6.68 10.44
C GLY A 241 15.46 7.94 10.36
N ASN A 242 16.07 9.07 10.71
CA ASN A 242 15.43 10.39 10.67
C ASN A 242 15.89 11.26 9.50
N GLN A 243 16.95 10.86 8.80
CA GLN A 243 17.48 11.59 7.65
C GLN A 243 16.81 11.13 6.36
N LEU A 244 16.27 12.08 5.60
CA LEU A 244 15.78 11.82 4.24
C LEU A 244 16.98 11.66 3.31
N ARG A 245 16.99 10.60 2.50
CA ARG A 245 18.05 10.32 1.53
C ARG A 245 17.47 10.11 0.14
N ASN A 246 18.25 10.42 -0.88
CA ASN A 246 17.91 10.09 -2.26
C ASN A 246 17.96 8.58 -2.47
N THR A 247 17.06 8.08 -3.31
CA THR A 247 17.12 6.72 -3.84
C THR A 247 17.67 6.77 -5.26
N PHE A 248 18.45 5.74 -5.61
CA PHE A 248 18.94 5.52 -6.95
C PHE A 248 18.56 4.09 -7.31
N GLU A 249 17.58 3.93 -8.20
CA GLU A 249 17.02 2.64 -8.59
C GLU A 249 17.30 2.39 -10.06
N THR A 250 17.91 1.25 -10.34
CA THR A 250 18.27 0.83 -11.69
C THR A 250 17.45 -0.40 -12.06
N PHE A 251 16.87 -0.40 -13.25
CA PHE A 251 16.07 -1.49 -13.78
C PHE A 251 16.66 -1.91 -15.13
N PRO A 252 17.56 -2.90 -15.14
CA PRO A 252 18.19 -3.34 -16.37
C PRO A 252 17.14 -3.80 -17.38
N PRO A 253 17.34 -3.60 -18.69
CA PRO A 253 16.36 -3.86 -19.73
C PRO A 253 15.60 -5.18 -19.57
N MET A 254 16.29 -6.29 -19.26
CA MET A 254 15.62 -7.60 -19.13
C MET A 254 14.71 -7.75 -17.91
N LEU A 255 14.87 -6.90 -16.89
CA LEU A 255 14.05 -6.88 -15.68
C LEU A 255 13.03 -5.74 -15.67
N ARG A 256 12.93 -4.95 -16.74
CA ARG A 256 11.96 -3.84 -16.81
C ARG A 256 10.50 -4.34 -16.77
N THR A 257 10.22 -5.60 -17.11
CA THR A 257 8.91 -6.27 -16.87
C THR A 257 8.55 -6.37 -15.39
N ALA A 258 9.54 -6.37 -14.50
CA ALA A 258 9.32 -6.50 -13.07
C ALA A 258 8.98 -5.17 -12.39
N ALA A 259 9.61 -4.05 -12.78
CA ALA A 259 9.49 -2.79 -12.04
C ALA A 259 9.74 -1.50 -12.85
N GLY A 260 9.96 -1.58 -14.17
CA GLY A 260 10.58 -0.51 -14.94
C GLY A 260 9.69 0.65 -15.36
N MET A 261 8.44 0.79 -14.89
CA MET A 261 7.55 1.86 -15.35
C MET A 261 7.50 3.08 -14.43
N SER A 262 7.28 4.24 -15.03
CA SER A 262 6.90 5.49 -14.36
C SER A 262 5.64 6.07 -15.00
N SER A 263 4.74 6.64 -14.19
CA SER A 263 3.43 7.13 -14.65
C SER A 263 2.90 8.29 -13.79
N THR A 264 1.71 8.78 -14.10
CA THR A 264 0.94 9.73 -13.28
C THR A 264 -0.29 9.02 -12.74
N ALA A 265 -0.83 9.45 -11.58
CA ALA A 265 -2.02 8.81 -11.01
C ALA A 265 -3.23 8.90 -11.97
N GLU A 266 -3.34 10.00 -12.72
CA GLU A 266 -4.41 10.20 -13.70
C GLU A 266 -4.30 9.26 -14.90
N GLU A 267 -3.10 9.02 -15.45
CA GLU A 267 -2.94 8.08 -16.56
C GLU A 267 -3.20 6.64 -16.12
N VAL A 268 -2.73 6.24 -14.93
CA VAL A 268 -3.09 4.93 -14.36
C VAL A 268 -4.60 4.82 -14.15
N ALA A 269 -5.27 5.89 -13.71
CA ALA A 269 -6.72 5.91 -13.57
C ALA A 269 -7.46 5.66 -14.89
N ARG A 270 -7.04 6.33 -15.98
CA ARG A 270 -7.62 6.09 -17.31
C ARG A 270 -7.38 4.66 -17.80
N TRP A 271 -6.21 4.10 -17.52
CA TRP A 271 -5.90 2.71 -17.85
C TRP A 271 -6.81 1.71 -17.13
N ILE A 272 -7.09 1.92 -15.84
CA ILE A 272 -8.03 1.09 -15.08
C ILE A 272 -9.43 1.16 -15.68
N ILE A 273 -9.91 2.37 -15.97
CA ILE A 273 -11.23 2.59 -16.58
C ILE A 273 -11.32 1.83 -17.90
N ALA A 274 -10.32 1.97 -18.76
CA ALA A 274 -10.27 1.28 -20.05
C ALA A 274 -10.20 -0.25 -19.90
N LEU A 275 -9.46 -0.76 -18.91
CA LEU A 275 -9.41 -2.19 -18.59
C LEU A 275 -10.79 -2.71 -18.16
N GLN A 276 -11.48 -2.00 -17.26
CA GLN A 276 -12.81 -2.38 -16.76
C GLN A 276 -13.90 -2.27 -17.83
N GLN A 277 -13.78 -1.31 -18.74
CA GLN A 277 -14.74 -1.06 -19.83
C GLN A 277 -14.50 -1.91 -21.08
N GLY A 278 -13.56 -2.85 -21.05
CA GLY A 278 -13.37 -3.78 -22.14
C GLY A 278 -12.48 -3.30 -23.29
N GLN A 279 -11.79 -2.17 -23.13
CA GLN A 279 -10.96 -1.58 -24.20
C GLN A 279 -9.60 -2.27 -24.34
N LEU A 280 -9.06 -2.83 -23.24
CA LEU A 280 -7.75 -3.48 -23.22
C LEU A 280 -7.81 -5.01 -23.23
N LEU A 281 -8.86 -5.56 -22.64
CA LEU A 281 -9.21 -6.98 -22.56
C LEU A 281 -10.73 -7.09 -22.60
N LYS A 282 -11.28 -8.22 -23.03
CA LYS A 282 -12.72 -8.50 -22.90
C LYS A 282 -13.09 -8.52 -21.41
N PRO A 283 -14.27 -7.99 -21.01
CA PRO A 283 -14.72 -8.04 -19.61
C PRO A 283 -14.71 -9.46 -19.01
N ALA A 284 -14.99 -10.49 -19.82
CA ALA A 284 -14.94 -11.89 -19.43
C ALA A 284 -13.55 -12.40 -19.02
N SER A 285 -12.48 -11.68 -19.37
CA SER A 285 -11.09 -12.01 -19.01
C SER A 285 -10.69 -11.48 -17.64
N LEU A 286 -11.41 -10.50 -17.09
CA LEU A 286 -11.08 -9.89 -15.80
C LEU A 286 -11.13 -10.89 -14.62
N PRO A 287 -12.13 -11.79 -14.53
CA PRO A 287 -12.11 -12.84 -13.51
C PRO A 287 -10.84 -13.70 -13.59
N VAL A 288 -10.36 -14.03 -14.79
CA VAL A 288 -9.14 -14.83 -14.97
C VAL A 288 -7.89 -14.05 -14.56
N LEU A 289 -7.82 -12.76 -14.92
CA LEU A 289 -6.72 -11.84 -14.58
C LEU A 289 -6.59 -11.64 -13.06
N TRP A 290 -7.73 -11.54 -12.37
CA TRP A 290 -7.80 -11.12 -10.96
C TRP A 290 -7.99 -12.27 -9.96
N THR A 291 -8.24 -13.50 -10.43
CA THR A 291 -8.32 -14.68 -9.54
C THR A 291 -6.92 -15.11 -9.08
N PRO A 292 -6.65 -15.16 -7.77
CA PRO A 292 -5.37 -15.63 -7.25
C PRO A 292 -5.06 -17.07 -7.65
N GLY A 293 -3.77 -17.39 -7.84
CA GLY A 293 -3.32 -18.76 -8.02
C GLY A 293 -3.47 -19.58 -6.74
N ASN A 294 -3.83 -20.86 -6.89
CA ASN A 294 -3.82 -21.82 -5.79
C ASN A 294 -2.47 -22.54 -5.75
N LEU A 295 -1.98 -22.80 -4.53
CA LEU A 295 -0.92 -23.76 -4.29
C LEU A 295 -1.43 -25.20 -4.47
N ASN A 296 -0.51 -26.16 -4.51
CA ASN A 296 -0.82 -27.59 -4.68
C ASN A 296 -1.75 -28.14 -3.58
N ASN A 297 -1.78 -27.51 -2.42
CA ASN A 297 -2.68 -27.85 -1.31
C ASN A 297 -4.04 -27.13 -1.36
N GLY A 298 -4.35 -26.41 -2.45
CA GLY A 298 -5.58 -25.65 -2.63
C GLY A 298 -5.63 -24.28 -1.93
N THR A 299 -4.60 -23.91 -1.17
CA THR A 299 -4.58 -22.61 -0.46
C THR A 299 -4.03 -21.48 -1.33
N GLN A 300 -4.39 -20.24 -0.99
CA GLN A 300 -3.85 -19.03 -1.59
C GLN A 300 -2.83 -18.38 -0.64
N ARG A 301 -1.81 -17.75 -1.21
CA ARG A 301 -0.77 -17.00 -0.49
C ARG A 301 -0.38 -15.73 -1.25
N GLY A 302 0.12 -14.76 -0.50
CA GLY A 302 0.64 -13.49 -1.02
C GLY A 302 1.70 -12.93 -0.07
N PHE A 303 1.93 -11.62 -0.13
CA PHE A 303 2.97 -10.95 0.66
C PHE A 303 2.71 -10.93 2.16
N SER A 304 1.45 -10.88 2.59
CA SER A 304 1.11 -10.65 4.00
C SER A 304 -0.30 -11.15 4.34
N GLN A 305 -0.73 -10.93 5.58
CA GLN A 305 -2.11 -11.16 5.99
C GLN A 305 -3.12 -10.29 5.23
N MET A 306 -2.71 -9.06 4.85
CA MET A 306 -3.55 -8.14 4.09
C MET A 306 -3.50 -8.47 2.59
N LEU A 307 -2.29 -8.50 2.00
CA LEU A 307 -2.08 -8.88 0.60
C LEU A 307 -1.88 -10.39 0.52
N ASN A 308 -2.97 -11.13 0.68
CA ASN A 308 -2.98 -12.57 0.99
C ASN A 308 -3.21 -13.49 -0.22
N GLY A 309 -3.23 -12.94 -1.43
CA GLY A 309 -3.24 -13.70 -2.68
C GLY A 309 -2.45 -13.01 -3.77
N TYR A 310 -2.06 -13.74 -4.81
CA TYR A 310 -1.41 -13.19 -6.00
C TYR A 310 -2.01 -13.82 -7.28
N ALA A 311 -2.60 -12.99 -8.13
CA ALA A 311 -3.21 -13.33 -9.40
C ALA A 311 -2.25 -13.04 -10.56
N LEU A 312 -2.75 -12.78 -11.77
CA LEU A 312 -1.90 -12.69 -12.96
C LEU A 312 -1.19 -11.33 -13.09
N GLY A 313 -0.22 -11.04 -12.22
CA GLY A 313 0.39 -9.71 -12.11
C GLY A 313 -0.21 -8.80 -11.04
N TRP A 314 -1.13 -9.34 -10.24
CA TRP A 314 -1.94 -8.57 -9.30
C TRP A 314 -1.89 -9.22 -7.92
N PRO A 315 -1.23 -8.61 -6.92
CA PRO A 315 -1.52 -8.92 -5.53
C PRO A 315 -3.01 -8.70 -5.26
N THR A 316 -3.57 -9.40 -4.29
CA THR A 316 -5.01 -9.35 -3.98
C THR A 316 -5.24 -9.31 -2.48
N VAL A 317 -6.36 -8.71 -2.10
CA VAL A 317 -6.91 -8.74 -0.76
C VAL A 317 -8.15 -9.63 -0.79
N THR A 318 -7.98 -10.88 -0.39
CA THR A 318 -9.09 -11.82 -0.22
C THR A 318 -9.62 -11.72 1.20
N ARG A 319 -10.87 -11.28 1.33
CA ARG A 319 -11.61 -11.12 2.58
C ARG A 319 -13.12 -11.19 2.29
N PRO A 320 -14.00 -11.37 3.28
CA PRO A 320 -15.43 -11.50 3.04
C PRO A 320 -16.10 -10.28 2.39
N GLU A 321 -15.60 -9.08 2.67
CA GLU A 321 -16.20 -7.82 2.21
C GLU A 321 -15.14 -6.92 1.57
N HIS A 322 -15.53 -6.18 0.54
CA HIS A 322 -14.65 -5.24 -0.18
C HIS A 322 -13.33 -5.89 -0.61
N ARG A 323 -13.44 -7.02 -1.32
CA ARG A 323 -12.27 -7.66 -1.93
C ARG A 323 -11.61 -6.66 -2.86
N ALA A 324 -10.29 -6.80 -3.01
CA ALA A 324 -9.56 -5.93 -3.90
C ALA A 324 -8.52 -6.71 -4.69
N VAL A 325 -8.27 -6.25 -5.92
CA VAL A 325 -6.95 -6.42 -6.53
C VAL A 325 -6.12 -5.19 -6.21
N ALA A 326 -4.88 -5.43 -5.82
CA ALA A 326 -4.08 -4.51 -5.05
C ALA A 326 -2.62 -4.44 -5.54
N PRO A 327 -2.32 -4.05 -6.79
CA PRO A 327 -0.95 -3.79 -7.20
C PRO A 327 -0.26 -2.76 -6.31
N VAL A 328 0.93 -3.11 -5.84
CA VAL A 328 1.78 -2.28 -5.00
C VAL A 328 3.19 -2.25 -5.58
N GLY A 329 3.94 -1.19 -5.29
CA GLY A 329 5.29 -1.01 -5.81
C GLY A 329 6.20 -0.21 -4.90
N GLY A 330 7.39 -0.74 -4.63
CA GLY A 330 8.50 -0.04 -3.97
C GLY A 330 8.20 0.51 -2.58
N GLY A 331 7.15 0.01 -1.90
CA GLY A 331 6.64 0.58 -0.65
C GLY A 331 6.26 2.07 -0.78
N ARG A 332 5.93 2.55 -1.98
CA ARG A 332 5.65 3.97 -2.27
C ARG A 332 4.47 4.21 -3.18
N SER A 333 4.01 3.18 -3.89
CA SER A 333 2.91 3.26 -4.86
C SER A 333 1.92 2.13 -4.59
N ALA A 334 0.63 2.44 -4.61
CA ALA A 334 -0.46 1.48 -4.47
C ALA A 334 -1.61 1.81 -5.42
N LEU A 335 -2.20 0.75 -5.97
CA LEU A 335 -3.38 0.74 -6.82
C LEU A 335 -4.34 -0.29 -6.22
N PHE A 336 -5.51 0.11 -5.75
CA PHE A 336 -6.54 -0.82 -5.28
C PHE A 336 -7.78 -0.66 -6.15
N ILE A 337 -8.29 -1.77 -6.66
CA ILE A 337 -9.58 -1.86 -7.36
C ILE A 337 -10.47 -2.76 -6.52
N TYR A 338 -11.65 -2.27 -6.17
CA TYR A 338 -12.71 -2.97 -5.42
C TYR A 338 -13.83 -3.32 -6.42
N PRO A 339 -13.78 -4.50 -7.08
CA PRO A 339 -14.67 -4.78 -8.21
C PRO A 339 -16.15 -4.76 -7.82
N GLU A 340 -16.49 -5.23 -6.62
CA GLU A 340 -17.88 -5.28 -6.13
C GLU A 340 -18.43 -3.89 -5.77
N ASN A 341 -17.56 -2.88 -5.63
CA ASN A 341 -17.94 -1.52 -5.22
C ASN A 341 -17.81 -0.50 -6.34
N ASP A 342 -17.29 -0.90 -7.51
CA ASP A 342 -17.03 -0.01 -8.64
C ASP A 342 -16.21 1.22 -8.22
N LEU A 343 -15.16 0.95 -7.42
CA LEU A 343 -14.23 1.90 -6.86
C LEU A 343 -12.81 1.46 -7.19
N ALA A 344 -11.97 2.38 -7.65
CA ALA A 344 -10.54 2.18 -7.70
C ALA A 344 -9.79 3.43 -7.22
N ILE A 345 -8.64 3.22 -6.59
CA ILE A 345 -7.83 4.28 -5.99
C ILE A 345 -6.38 4.07 -6.40
N VAL A 346 -5.75 5.14 -6.88
CA VAL A 346 -4.33 5.20 -7.22
C VAL A 346 -3.67 6.18 -6.27
N VAL A 347 -2.64 5.72 -5.54
CA VAL A 347 -1.79 6.58 -4.70
C VAL A 347 -0.34 6.37 -5.10
N LEU A 348 0.29 7.41 -5.63
CA LEU A 348 1.70 7.41 -6.00
C LEU A 348 2.46 8.38 -5.10
N THR A 349 3.57 7.94 -4.52
CA THR A 349 4.43 8.79 -3.68
C THR A 349 5.88 8.65 -4.09
N ASN A 350 6.69 9.64 -3.74
CA ASN A 350 8.13 9.59 -3.98
C ASN A 350 8.93 9.14 -2.74
N LEU A 351 8.31 8.46 -1.77
CA LEU A 351 8.96 7.97 -0.56
C LEU A 351 8.85 6.45 -0.43
N ILE A 352 9.98 5.75 -0.57
CA ILE A 352 10.10 4.33 -0.25
C ILE A 352 9.84 4.14 1.26
N GLY A 353 8.90 3.26 1.58
CA GLY A 353 8.43 3.00 2.92
C GLY A 353 7.27 3.90 3.38
N ALA A 354 6.69 4.70 2.48
CA ALA A 354 5.40 5.35 2.72
C ALA A 354 4.24 4.34 2.85
N ASN A 355 4.36 3.20 2.15
CA ASN A 355 3.43 2.08 2.13
C ASN A 355 1.95 2.51 2.02
N PRO A 356 1.56 3.15 0.89
CA PRO A 356 0.19 3.61 0.70
C PRO A 356 -0.87 2.50 0.76
N ASP A 357 -0.48 1.26 0.50
CA ASP A 357 -1.30 0.07 0.72
C ASP A 357 -1.84 -0.05 2.16
N LEU A 358 -1.11 0.47 3.15
CA LEU A 358 -1.54 0.42 4.55
C LEU A 358 -2.60 1.46 4.93
N PHE A 359 -2.84 2.48 4.09
CA PHE A 359 -3.85 3.52 4.35
C PHE A 359 -4.86 3.72 3.20
N ILE A 360 -4.75 2.95 2.12
CA ILE A 360 -5.67 3.08 0.96
C ILE A 360 -7.11 2.67 1.30
N ASP A 361 -7.31 1.70 2.20
CA ASP A 361 -8.63 1.36 2.72
C ASP A 361 -9.25 2.52 3.54
N GLU A 362 -8.43 3.34 4.22
CA GLU A 362 -8.91 4.56 4.89
C GLU A 362 -9.42 5.58 3.85
N ILE A 363 -8.75 5.71 2.70
CA ILE A 363 -9.21 6.54 1.56
C ILE A 363 -10.53 5.98 1.01
N ALA A 364 -10.62 4.65 0.83
CA ALA A 364 -11.86 4.00 0.40
C ALA A 364 -13.02 4.28 1.37
N GLY A 365 -12.75 4.37 2.67
CA GLY A 365 -13.69 4.78 3.71
C GLY A 365 -14.36 6.15 3.50
N HIS A 366 -13.76 7.07 2.73
CA HIS A 366 -14.42 8.33 2.37
C HIS A 366 -15.56 8.12 1.37
N TYR A 367 -15.54 7.04 0.58
CA TYR A 367 -16.54 6.71 -0.44
C TYR A 367 -17.44 5.53 -0.04
N LEU A 368 -16.94 4.64 0.83
CA LEU A 368 -17.59 3.45 1.34
C LEU A 368 -17.64 3.53 2.88
N PRO A 369 -18.70 4.11 3.48
CA PRO A 369 -18.74 4.39 4.92
C PRO A 369 -18.56 3.17 5.83
N ASP A 370 -18.93 1.98 5.35
CA ASP A 370 -18.75 0.68 6.01
C ASP A 370 -17.30 0.19 6.03
N MET A 371 -16.42 0.76 5.20
CA MET A 371 -14.96 0.56 5.24
C MET A 371 -14.24 1.47 6.25
N ARG A 372 -14.94 2.39 6.91
CA ARG A 372 -14.30 3.26 7.90
C ARG A 372 -13.90 2.44 9.13
N ALA A 373 -12.72 2.72 9.69
CA ALA A 373 -12.27 2.12 10.95
C ALA A 373 -13.30 2.30 12.09
N VAL A 374 -13.97 3.46 12.13
CA VAL A 374 -15.05 3.76 13.09
C VAL A 374 -16.31 2.92 12.90
N ALA A 375 -16.47 2.25 11.76
CA ALA A 375 -17.51 1.25 11.50
C ALA A 375 -17.06 -0.18 11.87
N GLY A 376 -15.86 -0.32 12.44
CA GLY A 376 -15.26 -1.62 12.78
C GLY A 376 -14.74 -2.39 11.57
N PHE A 377 -14.45 -1.70 10.46
CA PHE A 377 -13.84 -2.34 9.30
C PHE A 377 -12.48 -2.96 9.65
N GLY A 378 -12.22 -4.17 9.13
CA GLY A 378 -11.04 -4.96 9.46
C GLY A 378 -11.11 -5.74 10.77
N LEU A 379 -12.16 -5.55 11.59
CA LEU A 379 -12.39 -6.39 12.78
C LEU A 379 -13.02 -7.74 12.38
N PRO A 380 -12.71 -8.83 13.10
CA PRO A 380 -13.40 -10.11 12.94
C PRO A 380 -14.92 -9.95 13.06
N PRO A 381 -15.75 -10.74 12.34
CA PRO A 381 -17.21 -10.53 12.31
C PRO A 381 -17.88 -10.46 13.68
N THR A 382 -17.47 -11.31 14.62
CA THR A 382 -17.97 -11.33 16.00
C THR A 382 -17.62 -10.05 16.75
N ILE A 383 -16.37 -9.60 16.65
CA ILE A 383 -15.91 -8.33 17.23
C ILE A 383 -16.59 -7.13 16.57
N ARG A 384 -16.76 -7.13 15.24
CA ARG A 384 -17.42 -6.04 14.52
C ARG A 384 -18.89 -5.90 14.93
N ALA A 385 -19.60 -7.02 15.10
CA ALA A 385 -20.97 -7.01 15.60
C ALA A 385 -21.04 -6.42 17.02
N LEU A 386 -20.15 -6.85 17.92
CA LEU A 386 -20.06 -6.30 19.28
C LEU A 386 -19.69 -4.81 19.27
N HIS A 387 -18.71 -4.41 18.48
CA HIS A 387 -18.28 -3.03 18.30
C HIS A 387 -19.45 -2.14 17.86
N THR A 388 -20.20 -2.58 16.86
CA THR A 388 -21.38 -1.86 16.35
C THR A 388 -22.41 -1.63 17.44
N GLU A 389 -22.67 -2.63 18.29
CA GLU A 389 -23.64 -2.48 19.37
C GLU A 389 -23.11 -1.59 20.51
N LEU A 390 -21.82 -1.69 20.84
CA LEU A 390 -21.19 -0.84 21.85
C LEU A 390 -21.07 0.61 21.42
N ARG A 391 -20.99 0.90 20.12
CA ARG A 391 -21.09 2.28 19.61
C ARG A 391 -22.45 2.91 19.90
N LYS A 392 -23.52 2.12 20.00
CA LYS A 392 -24.87 2.60 20.34
C LYS A 392 -25.09 2.70 21.85
N ARG A 393 -24.61 1.70 22.61
CA ARG A 393 -24.88 1.55 24.06
C ARG A 393 -23.80 2.11 24.98
N GLY A 394 -22.61 2.39 24.44
CA GLY A 394 -21.41 2.73 25.18
C GLY A 394 -20.53 1.52 25.50
N PHE A 395 -19.21 1.70 25.40
CA PHE A 395 -18.22 0.63 25.57
C PHE A 395 -18.15 0.06 26.99
N ALA A 396 -18.57 0.81 28.01
CA ALA A 396 -18.66 0.32 29.38
C ALA A 396 -19.63 -0.89 29.54
N GLN A 397 -20.51 -1.13 28.55
CA GLN A 397 -21.42 -2.28 28.54
C GLN A 397 -20.79 -3.55 27.94
N ALA A 398 -19.52 -3.53 27.51
CA ALA A 398 -18.84 -4.62 26.80
C ALA A 398 -18.99 -5.97 27.51
N SER A 399 -18.62 -6.05 28.79
CA SER A 399 -18.70 -7.29 29.56
C SER A 399 -20.13 -7.79 29.76
N ALA A 400 -21.12 -6.89 29.86
CA ALA A 400 -22.52 -7.25 30.00
C ALA A 400 -23.07 -7.84 28.69
N LEU A 401 -22.79 -7.20 27.56
CA LEU A 401 -23.20 -7.68 26.24
C LEU A 401 -22.55 -9.03 25.90
N VAL A 402 -21.25 -9.19 26.16
CA VAL A 402 -20.58 -10.48 25.92
C VAL A 402 -21.17 -11.60 26.77
N LYS A 403 -21.54 -11.34 28.02
CA LYS A 403 -22.26 -12.31 28.86
C LYS A 403 -23.64 -12.66 28.27
N GLN A 404 -24.35 -11.68 27.71
CA GLN A 404 -25.65 -11.90 27.06
C GLN A 404 -25.49 -12.77 25.80
N GLU A 405 -24.53 -12.47 24.94
CA GLU A 405 -24.30 -13.22 23.69
C GLU A 405 -23.84 -14.66 23.97
N LYS A 406 -22.98 -14.88 24.97
CA LYS A 406 -22.60 -16.23 25.42
C LYS A 406 -23.79 -17.05 25.94
N LYS A 407 -24.82 -16.41 26.52
CA LYS A 407 -26.05 -17.10 26.94
C LYS A 407 -26.93 -17.51 25.75
N LYS A 408 -26.95 -16.71 24.69
CA LYS A 408 -27.73 -17.00 23.47
C LYS A 408 -27.04 -18.05 22.60
N ASN A 409 -25.72 -18.00 22.53
CA ASN A 409 -24.91 -18.89 21.72
C ASN A 409 -23.68 -19.34 22.52
N ALA A 410 -23.69 -20.61 22.96
CA ALA A 410 -22.58 -21.19 23.70
C ALA A 410 -21.26 -21.24 22.91
N ALA A 411 -21.32 -21.19 21.58
CA ALA A 411 -20.15 -21.12 20.70
C ALA A 411 -19.60 -19.70 20.52
N TYR A 412 -20.22 -18.68 21.15
CA TYR A 412 -19.73 -17.30 21.08
C TYR A 412 -18.37 -17.17 21.77
N GLN A 413 -17.34 -16.89 20.97
CA GLN A 413 -15.96 -16.72 21.42
C GLN A 413 -15.37 -15.41 20.89
N LEU A 414 -14.48 -14.84 21.71
CA LEU A 414 -13.71 -13.64 21.38
C LEU A 414 -12.25 -13.95 21.73
N PRO A 415 -11.42 -14.37 20.75
CA PRO A 415 -10.02 -14.70 20.98
C PRO A 415 -9.24 -13.54 21.61
N GLU A 416 -8.37 -13.85 22.58
CA GLU A 416 -7.61 -12.84 23.35
C GLU A 416 -6.86 -11.86 22.45
N ASN A 417 -6.15 -12.38 21.46
CA ASN A 417 -5.32 -11.60 20.52
C ASN A 417 -6.18 -10.68 19.65
N GLU A 418 -7.38 -11.11 19.24
CA GLU A 418 -8.28 -10.31 18.43
C GLU A 418 -8.92 -9.17 19.24
N VAL A 419 -9.33 -9.45 20.49
CA VAL A 419 -9.83 -8.41 21.41
C VAL A 419 -8.71 -7.41 21.74
N ASN A 420 -7.47 -7.89 21.90
CA ASN A 420 -6.32 -7.03 22.13
C ASN A 420 -6.06 -6.11 20.92
N ALA A 421 -6.03 -6.68 19.72
CA ALA A 421 -5.86 -5.94 18.48
C ALA A 421 -6.95 -4.89 18.26
N TRP A 422 -8.20 -5.20 18.66
CA TRP A 422 -9.30 -4.25 18.65
C TRP A 422 -9.08 -3.07 19.60
N GLY A 423 -8.60 -3.31 20.83
CA GLY A 423 -8.22 -2.25 21.77
C GLY A 423 -7.19 -1.28 21.17
N TYR A 424 -6.11 -1.80 20.58
CA TYR A 424 -5.13 -0.96 19.89
C TYR A 424 -5.69 -0.27 18.64
N ALA A 425 -6.64 -0.88 17.94
CA ALA A 425 -7.33 -0.24 16.82
C ALA A 425 -8.15 0.99 17.26
N LEU A 426 -8.73 0.97 18.46
CA LEU A 426 -9.40 2.13 19.06
C LEU A 426 -8.39 3.21 19.49
N LEU A 427 -7.24 2.83 20.04
CA LEU A 427 -6.16 3.79 20.36
C LEU A 427 -5.70 4.56 19.12
N ARG A 428 -5.50 3.88 17.98
CA ARG A 428 -5.16 4.53 16.70
C ARG A 428 -6.23 5.51 16.20
N GLN A 429 -7.46 5.39 16.68
CA GLN A 429 -8.58 6.27 16.37
C GLN A 429 -8.77 7.37 17.42
N ASN A 430 -7.82 7.56 18.34
CA ASN A 430 -7.91 8.48 19.49
C ASN A 430 -9.09 8.17 20.43
N MET A 431 -9.55 6.91 20.47
CA MET A 431 -10.65 6.43 21.32
C MET A 431 -10.12 5.72 22.57
N ALA A 432 -9.25 6.41 23.32
CA ALA A 432 -8.53 5.79 24.43
C ALA A 432 -9.44 5.36 25.59
N ARG A 433 -10.54 6.07 25.84
CA ARG A 433 -11.50 5.69 26.88
C ARG A 433 -12.25 4.40 26.51
N GLU A 434 -12.63 4.26 25.26
CA GLU A 434 -13.26 3.05 24.73
C GLU A 434 -12.27 1.88 24.68
N ALA A 435 -11.01 2.14 24.32
CA ALA A 435 -9.95 1.14 24.35
C ALA A 435 -9.75 0.56 25.76
N VAL A 436 -9.78 1.38 26.81
CA VAL A 436 -9.73 0.92 28.22
C VAL A 436 -10.84 -0.10 28.51
N GLU A 437 -12.08 0.17 28.08
CA GLU A 437 -13.19 -0.75 28.30
C GLU A 437 -13.04 -2.07 27.53
N VAL A 438 -12.45 -2.03 26.32
CA VAL A 438 -12.11 -3.24 25.56
C VAL A 438 -10.99 -4.03 26.24
N PHE A 439 -9.95 -3.38 26.74
CA PHE A 439 -8.87 -4.06 27.46
C PHE A 439 -9.35 -4.64 28.80
N LYS A 440 -10.25 -3.96 29.53
CA LYS A 440 -10.95 -4.51 30.69
C LYS A 440 -11.76 -5.75 30.33
N LEU A 441 -12.49 -5.72 29.20
CA LEU A 441 -13.19 -6.90 28.69
C LEU A 441 -12.18 -8.05 28.46
N ASN A 442 -11.04 -7.78 27.83
CA ASN A 442 -10.03 -8.80 27.55
C ASN A 442 -9.49 -9.45 28.84
N VAL A 443 -9.14 -8.65 29.84
CA VAL A 443 -8.75 -9.13 31.18
C VAL A 443 -9.84 -10.00 31.80
N SER A 444 -11.12 -9.61 31.66
CA SER A 444 -12.23 -10.40 32.21
C SER A 444 -12.42 -11.75 31.52
N LEU A 445 -12.09 -11.83 30.23
CA LEU A 445 -12.17 -13.06 29.44
C LEU A 445 -10.96 -13.97 29.66
N TYR A 446 -9.78 -13.39 29.90
CA TYR A 446 -8.50 -14.09 30.02
C TYR A 446 -7.68 -13.64 31.25
N PRO A 447 -8.19 -13.81 32.49
CA PRO A 447 -7.59 -13.26 33.72
C PRO A 447 -6.26 -13.89 34.15
N GLN A 448 -5.78 -14.91 33.42
CA GLN A 448 -4.47 -15.55 33.63
C GLN A 448 -3.44 -15.15 32.56
N SER A 449 -3.83 -14.34 31.56
CA SER A 449 -2.91 -13.85 30.55
C SER A 449 -2.25 -12.55 30.99
N ALA A 450 -0.92 -12.57 31.15
CA ALA A 450 -0.13 -11.39 31.44
C ALA A 450 -0.31 -10.28 30.38
N ASN A 451 -0.48 -10.66 29.11
CA ASN A 451 -0.62 -9.75 27.97
C ASN A 451 -1.86 -8.84 28.10
N THR A 452 -2.97 -9.37 28.63
CA THR A 452 -4.20 -8.58 28.82
C THR A 452 -4.04 -7.47 29.86
N TYR A 453 -3.34 -7.76 30.96
CA TYR A 453 -3.02 -6.77 31.98
C TYR A 453 -1.98 -5.76 31.50
N ASP A 454 -1.00 -6.20 30.70
CA ASP A 454 0.04 -5.35 30.13
C ASP A 454 -0.56 -4.25 29.23
N SER A 455 -1.40 -4.64 28.27
CA SER A 455 -2.05 -3.70 27.34
C SER A 455 -3.01 -2.73 28.06
N LEU A 456 -3.71 -3.21 29.11
CA LEU A 456 -4.53 -2.34 29.95
C LEU A 456 -3.69 -1.35 30.78
N ALA A 457 -2.56 -1.81 31.31
CA ALA A 457 -1.66 -0.98 32.11
C ALA A 457 -1.01 0.13 31.28
N GLU A 458 -0.54 -0.20 30.07
CA GLU A 458 0.01 0.74 29.11
C GLU A 458 -1.00 1.86 28.81
N THR A 459 -2.24 1.47 28.49
CA THR A 459 -3.29 2.45 28.18
C THR A 459 -3.62 3.35 29.37
N TYR A 460 -3.64 2.83 30.60
CA TYR A 460 -3.82 3.67 31.79
C TYR A 460 -2.66 4.62 32.02
N ALA A 461 -1.42 4.17 31.78
CA ALA A 461 -0.23 5.01 31.91
C ALA A 461 -0.28 6.19 30.92
N ASP A 462 -0.65 5.93 29.67
CA ASP A 462 -0.81 6.95 28.63
C ASP A 462 -1.91 7.96 28.96
N LEU A 463 -2.97 7.52 29.64
CA LEU A 463 -4.05 8.38 30.14
C LEU A 463 -3.70 9.09 31.46
N GLY A 464 -2.49 8.89 32.01
CA GLY A 464 -2.03 9.51 33.25
C GLY A 464 -2.58 8.86 34.53
N ASN A 465 -3.26 7.71 34.44
CA ASN A 465 -3.79 6.99 35.60
C ASN A 465 -2.73 6.04 36.19
N GLN A 466 -1.76 6.62 36.91
CA GLN A 466 -0.58 5.91 37.39
C GLN A 466 -0.89 4.79 38.39
N ASP A 467 -1.92 4.95 39.22
CA ASP A 467 -2.31 3.94 40.21
C ASP A 467 -2.85 2.68 39.53
N LEU A 468 -3.78 2.85 38.58
CA LEU A 468 -4.33 1.72 37.82
C LEU A 468 -3.27 1.09 36.91
N ALA A 469 -2.39 1.89 36.31
CA ALA A 469 -1.26 1.37 35.53
C ALA A 469 -0.34 0.50 36.40
N THR A 470 0.05 0.99 37.58
CA THR A 470 0.92 0.29 38.53
C THR A 470 0.28 -1.02 38.99
N GLN A 471 -1.01 -1.01 39.32
CA GLN A 471 -1.74 -2.21 39.72
C GLN A 471 -1.73 -3.29 38.63
N ASN A 472 -2.02 -2.91 37.38
CA ASN A 472 -2.08 -3.85 36.26
C ASN A 472 -0.69 -4.34 35.85
N TYR A 473 0.35 -3.49 35.85
CA TYR A 473 1.72 -3.93 35.58
C TYR A 473 2.26 -4.89 36.66
N LYS A 474 1.93 -4.68 37.94
CA LYS A 474 2.25 -5.67 39.00
C LYS A 474 1.59 -7.01 38.72
N ARG A 475 0.33 -7.02 38.29
CA ARG A 475 -0.38 -8.26 37.93
C ARG A 475 0.22 -8.94 36.69
N ALA A 476 0.55 -8.16 35.65
CA ALA A 476 1.21 -8.65 34.45
C ALA A 476 2.57 -9.31 34.78
N LEU A 477 3.38 -8.67 35.62
CA LEU A 477 4.68 -9.20 36.06
C LEU A 477 4.53 -10.45 36.95
N ALA A 478 3.51 -10.51 37.80
CA ALA A 478 3.22 -11.70 38.59
C ALA A 478 2.83 -12.91 37.72
N LEU A 479 2.11 -12.69 36.62
CA LEU A 479 1.73 -13.73 35.65
C LEU A 479 2.87 -14.08 34.68
N ASN A 480 3.73 -13.12 34.34
CA ASN A 480 4.91 -13.30 33.50
C ASN A 480 6.10 -12.48 34.04
N PRO A 481 6.97 -13.08 34.88
CA PRO A 481 8.14 -12.39 35.45
C PRO A 481 9.15 -11.89 34.42
N LYS A 482 9.07 -12.33 33.16
CA LYS A 482 9.95 -11.87 32.06
C LYS A 482 9.39 -10.66 31.32
N ASN A 483 8.26 -10.09 31.76
CA ASN A 483 7.71 -8.87 31.15
C ASN A 483 8.61 -7.66 31.45
N THR A 484 9.45 -7.31 30.49
CA THR A 484 10.42 -6.22 30.61
C THR A 484 9.77 -4.84 30.62
N ALA A 485 8.65 -4.64 29.93
CA ALA A 485 7.91 -3.39 29.91
C ALA A 485 7.33 -3.08 31.30
N ALA A 486 6.65 -4.06 31.90
CA ALA A 486 6.11 -3.95 33.26
C ALA A 486 7.21 -3.69 34.30
N ALA A 487 8.32 -4.44 34.23
CA ALA A 487 9.45 -4.25 35.14
C ALA A 487 10.09 -2.86 35.01
N ALA A 488 10.27 -2.36 33.78
CA ALA A 488 10.83 -1.05 33.52
C ALA A 488 9.92 0.08 34.03
N TYR A 489 8.61 -0.03 33.80
CA TYR A 489 7.63 0.94 34.29
C TYR A 489 7.66 1.03 35.83
N LEU A 490 7.54 -0.13 36.51
CA LEU A 490 7.47 -0.18 37.97
C LEU A 490 8.75 0.35 38.64
N LYS A 491 9.92 0.07 38.07
CA LYS A 491 11.20 0.62 38.54
C LYS A 491 11.24 2.14 38.44
N LYS A 492 10.70 2.70 37.35
CA LYS A 492 10.66 4.16 37.13
C LYS A 492 9.69 4.86 38.09
N THR A 493 8.56 4.24 38.41
CA THR A 493 7.57 4.82 39.33
C THR A 493 7.95 4.69 40.81
N GLN A 494 8.79 3.72 41.18
CA GLN A 494 9.31 3.58 42.56
C GLN A 494 10.46 4.54 42.87
N ALA A 495 11.07 5.14 41.85
CA ALA A 495 12.20 6.08 41.99
C ALA A 495 11.76 7.57 42.06
N LYS A 496 10.45 7.82 42.05
CA LYS A 496 9.82 9.13 42.26
C LYS A 496 9.05 9.10 43.58
#